data_AF-A0A1E7EWJ6-F1
#
_entry.id   AF-A0A1E7EWJ6-F1
#
_cell.length_a   1.000
_cell.length_b   1.000
_cell.length_c   1.000
_cell.angle_alpha   90.00
_cell.angle_beta   90.00
_cell.angle_gamma   90.00
#
_symmetry.space_group_name_H-M   'P 1'
#
loop_
_entity.id
_entity.type
_entity.pdbx_description
1 polymer ?
#
loop_
_entity_poly.entity_id
_entity_poly.type
_entity_poly.pdbx_seq_one_letter_code
_entity_poly.pdbx_strand_id
1 'polypeptide(L)'
;RSQRFPTKLYALLSQPQLSHIIAWMPHGRSWKVLKPRVFETSVLPVFFESDNYHSFNRVINAWSFRRKSTGPDRGSYFHELFLRGKPHLQKYMRR
;
A
#
# COMPACT_ATOMS: atom_id res chain seq x y z
N ARG A 1 -4.37 -3.84 20.31
CA ARG A 1 -4.91 -2.66 19.56
C ARG A 1 -4.69 -2.93 18.07
N SER A 2 -5.74 -3.13 17.27
CA SER A 2 -5.58 -3.33 15.82
C SER A 2 -5.01 -2.04 15.19
N GLN A 3 -3.89 -2.14 14.47
CA GLN A 3 -3.29 -0.99 13.79
C GLN A 3 -4.18 -0.55 12.61
N ARG A 4 -4.32 0.77 12.39
CA ARG A 4 -5.07 1.31 11.23
C ARG A 4 -4.41 0.86 9.93
N PHE A 5 -5.21 0.62 8.89
CA PHE A 5 -4.73 0.13 7.59
C PHE A 5 -3.55 0.94 7.02
N PRO A 6 -3.56 2.30 6.98
CA PRO A 6 -2.42 3.05 6.45
C PRO A 6 -1.13 2.79 7.23
N THR A 7 -1.21 2.66 8.56
CA THR A 7 -0.04 2.37 9.39
C THR A 7 0.51 0.99 9.09
N LYS A 8 -0.36 -0.02 8.94
CA LYS A 8 0.03 -1.39 8.59
C LYS A 8 0.66 -1.47 7.19
N LEU A 9 0.04 -0.79 6.21
CA LEU A 9 0.56 -0.68 4.85
C LEU A 9 1.92 0.03 4.78
N TYR A 10 2.13 1.09 5.57
CA TYR A 10 3.41 1.78 5.64
C TYR A 10 4.50 0.89 6.23
N ALA A 11 4.19 0.18 7.31
CA ALA A 11 5.12 -0.78 7.92
C ALA A 11 5.50 -1.87 6.91
N LEU A 12 4.53 -2.41 6.18
CA LEU A 12 4.75 -3.36 5.09
C LEU A 12 5.69 -2.80 4.00
N LEU A 13 5.41 -1.60 3.50
CA LEU A 13 6.24 -0.93 2.47
C LEU A 13 7.64 -0.53 2.95
N SER A 14 7.87 -0.53 4.26
CA SER A 14 9.16 -0.22 4.87
C SER A 14 10.06 -1.44 5.02
N GLN A 15 9.59 -2.64 4.65
CA GLN A 15 10.34 -3.89 4.75
C GLN A 15 11.23 -4.11 3.51
N PRO A 16 12.57 -4.06 3.65
CA PRO A 16 13.48 -4.23 2.52
C PRO A 16 13.32 -5.59 1.82
N GLN A 17 13.03 -6.65 2.59
CA GLN A 17 12.82 -7.99 2.09
C GLN A 17 11.58 -8.12 1.19
N LEU A 18 10.60 -7.23 1.32
CA LEU A 18 9.37 -7.24 0.51
C LEU A 18 9.40 -6.25 -0.66
N SER A 19 10.47 -5.47 -0.81
CA SER A 19 10.63 -4.46 -1.86
C SER A 19 10.50 -5.01 -3.29
N HIS A 20 10.76 -6.30 -3.49
CA HIS A 20 10.60 -6.97 -4.79
C HIS A 20 9.15 -7.43 -5.08
N ILE A 21 8.25 -7.34 -4.10
CA ILE A 21 6.82 -7.71 -4.20
C ILE A 21 5.95 -6.45 -4.18
N ILE A 22 6.22 -5.53 -3.25
CA ILE A 22 5.50 -4.27 -3.06
C ILE A 22 6.50 -3.19 -2.64
N ALA A 23 6.49 -2.05 -3.32
CA ALA A 23 7.48 -1.01 -3.07
C ALA A 23 6.93 0.40 -3.29
N TRP A 24 7.59 1.35 -2.63
CA TRP A 24 7.51 2.76 -3.00
C TRP A 24 8.09 3.00 -4.38
N MET A 25 7.49 3.93 -5.12
CA MET A 25 8.15 4.54 -6.29
C MET A 25 9.36 5.37 -5.81
N PRO A 26 10.38 5.62 -6.65
CA PRO A 26 11.61 6.30 -6.25
C PRO A 26 11.38 7.66 -5.58
N HIS A 27 10.39 8.42 -6.06
CA HIS A 27 10.02 9.74 -5.51
C HIS A 27 9.26 9.67 -4.17
N GLY A 28 8.83 8.50 -3.71
CA GLY A 28 8.21 8.29 -2.39
C GLY A 28 6.78 8.81 -2.20
N ARG A 29 6.10 9.21 -3.28
CA ARG A 29 4.72 9.78 -3.25
C ARG A 29 3.64 8.78 -3.65
N SER A 30 4.05 7.62 -4.13
CA SER A 30 3.16 6.53 -4.55
C SER A 30 3.89 5.21 -4.35
N TRP A 31 3.14 4.13 -4.38
CA TRP A 31 3.63 2.77 -4.18
C TRP A 31 2.92 1.81 -5.14
N LYS A 32 3.52 0.66 -5.41
CA LYS A 32 3.00 -0.29 -6.39
C LYS A 32 3.22 -1.71 -5.92
N VAL A 33 2.22 -2.57 -6.18
CA VAL A 33 2.39 -4.02 -6.11
C VAL A 33 3.06 -4.47 -7.41
N LEU A 34 4.29 -4.97 -7.30
CA LEU A 34 5.12 -5.44 -8.42
C LEU A 34 4.79 -6.87 -8.80
N LYS A 35 4.47 -7.72 -7.81
CA LYS A 35 4.12 -9.14 -8.01
C LYS A 35 2.76 -9.47 -7.38
N PRO A 36 1.63 -9.18 -8.04
CA PRO A 36 0.29 -9.33 -7.46
C PRO A 36 -0.02 -10.73 -6.92
N ARG A 37 0.34 -11.79 -7.67
CA ARG A 37 0.10 -13.18 -7.23
C ARG A 37 0.88 -13.53 -5.96
N VAL A 38 2.15 -13.16 -5.88
CA VAL A 38 2.99 -13.41 -4.69
C VAL A 38 2.52 -12.56 -3.52
N PHE A 39 2.10 -11.32 -3.78
CA PHE A 39 1.52 -10.46 -2.76
C PHE A 39 0.25 -11.07 -2.16
N GLU A 40 -0.63 -11.59 -3.00
CA GLU A 40 -1.88 -12.22 -2.57
C GLU A 40 -1.67 -13.48 -1.73
N THR A 41 -0.74 -14.37 -2.13
CA THR A 41 -0.54 -15.64 -1.42
C THR A 41 0.43 -15.57 -0.24
N SER A 42 1.42 -14.68 -0.27
CA SER A 42 2.50 -14.65 0.73
C SER A 42 2.44 -13.44 1.67
N VAL A 43 1.85 -12.31 1.23
CA VAL A 43 1.88 -11.06 2.01
C VAL A 43 0.52 -10.77 2.65
N LEU A 44 -0.58 -10.88 1.90
CA LEU A 44 -1.91 -10.57 2.45
C LEU A 44 -2.27 -11.44 3.68
N PRO A 45 -2.03 -12.76 3.73
CA PRO A 45 -2.42 -13.56 4.88
C PRO A 45 -1.66 -13.17 6.14
N VAL A 46 -0.38 -12.80 5.99
CA VAL A 46 0.51 -12.40 7.08
C VAL A 46 0.19 -10.99 7.58
N PHE A 47 -0.12 -10.06 6.68
CA PHE A 47 -0.28 -8.63 7.02
C PHE A 47 -1.72 -8.16 7.08
N PHE A 48 -2.71 -8.87 6.57
CA PHE A 48 -4.09 -8.38 6.52
C PHE A 48 -5.12 -9.45 6.86
N GLU A 49 -4.68 -10.65 7.27
CA GLU A 49 -5.56 -11.78 7.64
C GLU A 49 -6.61 -12.07 6.55
N SER A 50 -6.20 -11.86 5.30
CA SER A 50 -6.99 -12.06 4.09
C SER A 50 -6.07 -12.64 3.04
N ASP A 51 -6.60 -13.45 2.14
CA ASP A 51 -5.90 -14.04 1.00
C ASP A 51 -6.46 -13.53 -0.33
N ASN A 52 -7.31 -12.50 -0.28
CA ASN A 52 -8.07 -12.03 -1.44
C ASN A 52 -7.65 -10.61 -1.85
N TYR A 53 -7.07 -10.49 -3.04
CA TYR A 53 -6.62 -9.22 -3.58
C TYR A 53 -7.77 -8.22 -3.81
N HIS A 54 -8.99 -8.70 -4.08
CA HIS A 54 -10.17 -7.85 -4.21
C HIS A 54 -10.57 -7.20 -2.88
N SER A 55 -10.49 -7.95 -1.78
CA SER A 55 -10.71 -7.42 -0.43
C SER A 55 -9.68 -6.33 -0.11
N PHE A 56 -8.41 -6.56 -0.47
CA PHE A 56 -7.36 -5.55 -0.34
C PHE A 56 -7.68 -4.28 -1.16
N ASN A 57 -8.11 -4.41 -2.42
CA ASN A 57 -8.53 -3.26 -3.24
C ASN A 57 -9.72 -2.49 -2.64
N ARG A 58 -10.69 -3.18 -2.02
CA ARG A 58 -11.80 -2.51 -1.32
C ARG A 58 -11.30 -1.65 -0.17
N VAL A 59 -10.32 -2.13 0.60
CA VAL A 59 -9.73 -1.36 1.68
C VAL A 59 -8.94 -0.17 1.14
N ILE A 60 -8.12 -0.36 0.09
CA ILE A 60 -7.44 0.75 -0.62
C ILE A 60 -8.43 1.85 -1.00
N ASN A 61 -9.53 1.46 -1.65
CA ASN A 61 -10.54 2.40 -2.13
C ASN A 61 -11.27 3.10 -0.97
N ALA A 62 -11.60 2.38 0.11
CA ALA A 62 -12.18 2.98 1.31
C ALA A 62 -11.27 4.05 1.91
N TRP A 63 -9.95 3.85 1.88
CA TRP A 63 -8.97 4.86 2.32
C TRP A 63 -8.62 5.90 1.25
N SER A 64 -9.43 6.01 0.18
CA SER A 64 -9.30 7.01 -0.88
C SER A 64 -7.94 7.03 -1.59
N PHE A 65 -7.25 5.89 -1.63
CA PHE A 65 -6.07 5.75 -2.49
C PHE A 65 -6.49 5.79 -3.95
N ARG A 66 -5.82 6.63 -4.73
CA ARG A 66 -6.07 6.77 -6.17
C ARG A 66 -5.05 5.95 -6.96
N ARG A 67 -5.52 5.22 -7.97
CA ARG A 67 -4.64 4.47 -8.87
C ARG A 67 -4.24 5.35 -10.06
N LYS A 68 -2.94 5.44 -10.34
CA LYS A 68 -2.44 6.16 -11.53
C LYS A 68 -2.69 5.33 -12.78
N SER A 69 -3.43 5.88 -13.74
CA SER A 69 -3.81 5.21 -14.99
C SER A 69 -2.80 5.42 -16.13
N THR A 70 -1.99 6.48 -16.07
CA THR A 70 -1.09 6.92 -17.15
C THR A 70 0.31 7.27 -16.64
N GLY A 71 1.24 7.44 -17.59
CA GLY A 71 2.60 7.90 -17.32
C GLY A 71 3.54 6.84 -16.71
N PRO A 72 4.76 7.26 -16.31
CA PRO A 72 5.79 6.37 -15.75
C PRO A 72 5.35 5.61 -14.50
N ASP A 73 4.44 6.21 -13.72
CA ASP A 73 3.93 5.63 -12.48
C ASP A 73 2.66 4.77 -12.67
N ARG A 74 2.30 4.42 -13.92
CA ARG A 74 1.07 3.69 -14.23
C ARG A 74 0.96 2.41 -13.40
N GLY A 75 -0.21 2.22 -12.81
CA GLY A 75 -0.54 1.09 -11.94
C GLY A 75 -0.10 1.25 -10.49
N SER A 76 0.57 2.35 -10.11
CA SER A 76 0.82 2.69 -8.70
C SER A 76 -0.41 3.32 -8.03
N TYR A 77 -0.43 3.30 -6.71
CA TYR A 77 -1.42 3.92 -5.85
C TYR A 77 -0.80 5.09 -5.10
N PHE A 78 -1.55 6.16 -4.93
CA PHE A 78 -1.09 7.35 -4.21
C PHE A 78 -2.21 7.94 -3.34
N HIS A 79 -1.79 8.63 -2.29
CA HIS A 79 -2.65 9.44 -1.44
C HIS A 79 -1.80 10.60 -0.90
N GLU A 80 -2.35 11.81 -0.86
CA GLU A 80 -1.61 13.04 -0.52
C GLU A 80 -0.97 13.00 0.87
N LEU A 81 -1.65 12.33 1.81
CA LEU A 81 -1.20 12.12 3.19
C LEU A 81 -0.44 10.80 3.41
N PHE A 82 -0.15 10.04 2.36
CA PHE A 82 0.56 8.76 2.44
C PHE A 82 1.90 8.84 1.70
N LEU A 83 2.92 9.33 2.40
CA LEU A 83 4.23 9.64 1.82
C LEU A 83 5.35 8.90 2.56
N ARG A 84 6.32 8.38 1.80
CA ARG A 84 7.55 7.80 2.36
C ARG A 84 8.30 8.86 3.17
N GLY A 85 8.68 8.52 4.41
CA GLY A 85 9.38 9.43 5.32
C GLY A 85 8.49 10.41 6.09
N LYS A 86 7.16 10.43 5.86
CA LYS A 86 6.21 11.25 6.62
C LYS A 86 5.07 10.41 7.23
N PRO A 87 5.36 9.41 8.07
CA PRO A 87 4.33 8.51 8.62
C PRO A 87 3.33 9.25 9.54
N HIS A 88 3.73 10.36 10.15
CA HIS A 88 2.86 11.18 11.00
C HIS A 88 1.63 11.75 10.27
N LEU A 89 1.65 11.84 8.94
CA LEU A 89 0.51 12.31 8.14
C LEU A 89 -0.65 11.31 8.09
N GLN A 90 -0.37 10.02 8.29
CA GLN A 90 -1.37 8.94 8.22
C GLN A 90 -2.50 9.11 9.23
N LYS A 91 -2.24 9.79 10.36
CA LYS A 91 -3.26 10.04 11.40
C LYS A 91 -4.43 10.89 10.88
N TYR A 92 -4.16 11.73 9.87
CA TYR A 92 -5.14 12.61 9.23
C TYR A 92 -5.92 11.93 8.10
N MET A 93 -5.52 10.72 7.68
CA MET A 93 -6.27 9.97 6.67
C MET A 93 -7.63 9.54 7.23
N ARG A 94 -8.66 9.65 6.38
CA ARG A 94 -10.03 9.24 6.67
C ARG A 94 -10.39 8.01 5.83
N ARG A 95 -11.27 7.19 6.37
CA ARG A 95 -11.84 6.01 5.73
C ARG A 95 -13.29 6.33 5.36
#